data_AF-A0A966C3E4-F1
#
_entry.id   AF-A0A966C3E4-F1
#
_cell.length_a   1.000
_cell.length_b   1.000
_cell.length_c   1.000
_cell.angle_alpha   90.00
_cell.angle_beta   90.00
_cell.angle_gamma   90.00
#
_symmetry.space_group_name_H-M   'P 1'
#
loop_
_entity.id
_entity.type
_entity.pdbx_description
1 polymer ?
#
loop_
_entity_poly.entity_id
_entity_poly.type
_entity_poly.pdbx_seq_one_letter_code
_entity_poly.pdbx_strand_id
1 'polypeptide(L)'
;MNENKKTSRYFEIFLGLTVIAVCFFAGLKVGLFLFERTQTTANVSTSTQAAAVIEENYCVPGIKFSDESDKKLCSEKSKIGGAKGLEINLTAGKALLYENEKLISVLPLAYQSQEGKWFQAPTGYYFAGVKNEKHISSIFPVIMPYAFQYYEDFFIHGIPYYENGESVTSNFTGGCLRFAEGIDKQVYDFINPGVPILVYKTFDDLGLKKGFSAPVDLKDFWIRQRFNNPYRNSWIFGGTKHLKFDYYQHTGLDFAPNADLRGLNADSRGLNAFAIYDGKIAKIQLNDGNDHGLGNTIIIEHSINGEKLYSLYAHLSLIKTNLKEGDIINKGEIIGQVGNSGYGCENYWRIGKDGCNETGKRDTHLHFELKKAPVL
;
A
#
# COMPACT_ATOMS: atom_id res chain seq x y z
N MET A 1 44.32 49.55 5.86
CA MET A 1 43.80 48.78 4.72
C MET A 1 44.17 47.33 4.93
N ASN A 2 43.16 46.44 4.98
CA ASN A 2 43.14 44.97 4.79
C ASN A 2 44.42 44.16 5.10
N GLU A 3 44.39 43.06 5.85
CA GLU A 3 43.40 41.99 5.83
C GLU A 3 43.53 41.10 7.09
N ASN A 4 42.40 40.51 7.49
CA ASN A 4 42.18 39.91 8.80
C ASN A 4 42.80 38.51 8.99
N LYS A 5 43.41 38.35 10.16
CA LYS A 5 43.91 37.12 10.77
C LYS A 5 42.78 36.17 11.18
N LYS A 6 43.03 34.87 10.94
CA LYS A 6 42.59 33.75 11.78
C LYS A 6 42.96 34.03 13.25
N THR A 7 42.01 33.89 14.18
CA THR A 7 41.97 32.84 15.23
C THR A 7 40.95 33.13 16.34
N SER A 8 40.34 32.04 16.82
CA SER A 8 39.83 31.77 18.17
C SER A 8 38.70 32.63 18.75
N ARG A 9 37.58 31.97 19.09
CA ARG A 9 36.89 32.22 20.36
C ARG A 9 36.02 31.03 20.80
N TYR A 10 36.57 30.24 21.70
CA TYR A 10 35.78 29.54 22.72
C TYR A 10 35.35 30.59 23.76
N PHE A 11 34.05 30.79 23.92
CA PHE A 11 33.43 31.16 25.20
C PHE A 11 31.93 30.91 25.13
N GLU A 12 31.41 30.27 26.17
CA GLU A 12 30.01 29.93 26.42
C GLU A 12 29.08 31.16 26.40
N ILE A 13 27.76 30.92 26.18
CA ILE A 13 26.68 31.40 27.07
C ILE A 13 25.28 30.96 26.55
N PHE A 14 24.52 30.32 27.46
CA PHE A 14 23.06 30.14 27.59
C PHE A 14 22.35 29.13 26.66
N LEU A 15 21.88 27.98 27.18
CA LEU A 15 20.73 27.75 28.07
C LEU A 15 19.37 28.06 27.38
N GLY A 16 18.65 26.99 27.03
CA GLY A 16 17.22 27.04 26.70
C GLY A 16 16.84 26.38 25.39
N LEU A 17 16.63 25.05 25.40
CA LEU A 17 15.69 24.38 24.49
C LEU A 17 15.25 23.05 25.10
N THR A 18 14.30 23.19 26.00
CA THR A 18 13.42 22.13 26.50
C THR A 18 12.45 21.72 25.38
N VAL A 19 12.26 20.39 25.26
CA VAL A 19 11.07 19.71 24.69
C VAL A 19 10.80 19.91 23.19
N ILE A 20 11.40 19.08 22.32
CA ILE A 20 10.72 18.32 21.25
C ILE A 20 11.54 17.06 20.96
N ALA A 21 11.44 16.04 21.82
CA ALA A 21 12.05 14.74 21.56
C ALA A 21 11.24 13.62 22.22
N VAL A 22 9.94 13.55 21.91
CA VAL A 22 9.11 12.37 22.17
C VAL A 22 8.23 12.20 20.95
N CYS A 23 8.41 11.10 20.20
CA CYS A 23 7.44 10.41 19.33
C CYS A 23 8.09 9.60 18.18
N PHE A 24 9.41 9.59 18.01
CA PHE A 24 10.03 8.97 16.82
C PHE A 24 10.41 7.48 16.91
N PHE A 25 10.08 6.76 17.99
CA PHE A 25 10.47 5.34 18.13
C PHE A 25 9.33 4.32 18.27
N ALA A 26 8.08 4.68 18.01
CA ALA A 26 6.94 3.75 18.16
C ALA A 26 6.38 3.16 16.85
N GLY A 27 6.85 3.58 15.67
CA GLY A 27 6.27 3.14 14.39
C GLY A 27 6.68 1.74 13.91
N LEU A 28 7.84 1.24 14.34
CA LEU A 28 8.39 -0.02 13.78
C LEU A 28 7.76 -1.30 14.36
N LYS A 29 6.92 -1.21 15.40
CA LYS A 29 6.30 -2.38 16.06
C LYS A 29 4.80 -2.55 15.81
N VAL A 30 4.17 -1.63 15.07
CA VAL A 30 2.71 -1.65 14.88
C VAL A 30 2.29 -2.62 13.76
N GLY A 31 3.04 -2.68 12.65
CA GLY A 31 2.77 -3.64 11.56
C GLY A 31 2.91 -5.11 11.97
N LEU A 32 3.73 -5.39 13.00
CA LEU A 32 3.87 -6.72 13.59
C LEU A 32 2.78 -7.05 14.63
N PHE A 33 1.81 -6.19 14.91
CA PHE A 33 0.92 -6.40 16.07
C PHE A 33 -0.32 -7.23 15.76
N LEU A 34 -0.74 -7.34 14.49
CA LEU A 34 -1.91 -8.13 14.07
C LEU A 34 -1.56 -9.38 13.30
N PHE A 35 -0.48 -9.31 12.52
CA PHE A 35 -0.05 -10.39 11.65
C PHE A 35 1.37 -10.81 12.00
N GLU A 36 1.65 -12.10 11.87
CA GLU A 36 2.98 -12.71 11.92
C GLU A 36 3.34 -13.26 10.55
N ARG A 37 4.63 -13.29 10.24
CA ARG A 37 5.08 -13.90 8.98
C ARG A 37 4.96 -15.41 9.10
N THR A 38 4.19 -16.03 8.21
CA THR A 38 4.06 -17.48 8.17
C THR A 38 5.16 -18.09 7.30
N GLN A 39 5.68 -19.24 7.71
CA GLN A 39 6.32 -20.17 6.78
C GLN A 39 5.21 -21.04 6.20
N THR A 40 5.10 -21.05 4.87
CA THR A 40 4.10 -21.83 4.13
C THR A 40 4.15 -23.31 4.50
N THR A 41 3.07 -23.83 5.08
CA THR A 41 2.74 -25.26 5.04
C THR A 41 1.29 -25.44 4.58
N ALA A 42 1.11 -26.43 3.72
CA ALA A 42 -0.06 -26.66 2.89
C ALA A 42 -1.33 -27.05 3.67
N ASN A 43 -2.47 -26.79 3.01
CA ASN A 43 -3.84 -26.76 3.51
C ASN A 43 -4.42 -28.10 3.98
N VAL A 44 -5.31 -27.98 4.98
CA VAL A 44 -6.34 -28.97 5.33
C VAL A 44 -7.61 -28.65 4.53
N SER A 45 -8.21 -29.66 3.90
CA SER A 45 -9.47 -29.57 3.17
C SER A 45 -10.67 -29.94 4.03
N THR A 46 -11.76 -29.18 3.89
CA THR A 46 -13.11 -29.63 4.24
C THR A 46 -14.06 -29.30 3.09
N SER A 47 -14.73 -30.33 2.60
CA SER A 47 -15.66 -30.28 1.49
C SER A 47 -17.05 -29.85 1.94
N THR A 48 -17.63 -28.86 1.26
CA THR A 48 -19.09 -28.73 1.12
C THR A 48 -19.40 -28.42 -0.34
N GLN A 49 -20.32 -29.17 -0.92
CA GLN A 49 -20.78 -29.04 -2.30
C GLN A 49 -21.51 -27.71 -2.48
N ALA A 50 -20.92 -26.79 -3.26
CA ALA A 50 -21.59 -25.60 -3.75
C ALA A 50 -21.97 -25.79 -5.23
N ALA A 51 -23.12 -25.22 -5.62
CA ALA A 51 -23.62 -25.22 -6.98
C ALA A 51 -22.56 -24.70 -7.97
N ALA A 52 -22.59 -25.21 -9.21
CA ALA A 52 -21.64 -24.86 -10.26
C ALA A 52 -21.68 -23.35 -10.58
N VAL A 53 -20.80 -22.59 -9.92
CA VAL A 53 -20.42 -21.24 -10.33
C VAL A 53 -19.57 -21.42 -11.59
N ILE A 54 -19.95 -20.78 -12.70
CA ILE A 54 -19.07 -20.69 -13.86
C ILE A 54 -17.88 -19.84 -13.41
N GLU A 55 -16.75 -20.49 -13.14
CA GLU A 55 -15.50 -19.81 -12.79
C GLU A 55 -15.05 -19.02 -14.03
N GLU A 56 -15.18 -17.69 -14.00
CA GLU A 56 -14.74 -16.84 -15.09
C GLU A 56 -13.21 -16.97 -15.24
N ASN A 57 -12.76 -17.34 -16.44
CA ASN A 57 -11.35 -17.43 -16.76
C ASN A 57 -10.85 -16.10 -17.34
N TYR A 58 -9.99 -15.42 -16.60
CA TYR A 58 -9.37 -14.14 -16.96
C TYR A 58 -8.05 -14.30 -17.71
N CYS A 59 -7.53 -15.50 -17.94
CA CYS A 59 -6.34 -15.70 -18.76
C CYS A 59 -6.62 -15.71 -20.26
N VAL A 60 -5.66 -15.26 -21.05
CA VAL A 60 -5.70 -15.51 -22.51
C VAL A 60 -5.47 -16.99 -22.82
N PRO A 61 -6.05 -17.51 -23.92
CA PRO A 61 -5.78 -18.87 -24.38
C PRO A 61 -4.27 -19.08 -24.61
N GLY A 62 -3.73 -20.17 -24.07
CA GLY A 62 -2.32 -20.54 -24.29
C GLY A 62 -1.29 -19.76 -23.48
N ILE A 63 -1.72 -18.98 -22.46
CA ILE A 63 -0.80 -18.36 -21.50
C ILE A 63 0.16 -19.41 -20.92
N LYS A 64 1.42 -19.02 -20.75
CA LYS A 64 2.46 -19.85 -20.14
C LYS A 64 2.74 -19.34 -18.73
N PHE A 65 2.81 -20.26 -17.78
CA PHE A 65 3.22 -19.97 -16.41
C PHE A 65 4.60 -20.55 -16.16
N SER A 66 5.46 -19.78 -15.49
CA SER A 66 6.75 -20.27 -14.98
C SER A 66 6.59 -21.08 -13.70
N ASP A 67 5.51 -20.84 -12.95
CA ASP A 67 5.12 -21.55 -11.74
C ASP A 67 3.69 -22.07 -11.90
N GLU A 68 3.48 -23.38 -11.71
CA GLU A 68 2.16 -24.01 -11.84
C GLU A 68 1.13 -23.45 -10.85
N SER A 69 1.57 -22.95 -9.69
CA SER A 69 0.68 -22.32 -8.71
C SER A 69 0.08 -21.00 -9.20
N ASP A 70 0.70 -20.34 -10.19
CA ASP A 70 0.20 -19.10 -10.80
C ASP A 70 -1.09 -19.33 -11.62
N LYS A 71 -1.45 -20.58 -11.94
CA LYS A 71 -2.72 -20.89 -12.63
C LYS A 71 -3.96 -20.39 -11.88
N LYS A 72 -3.87 -20.28 -10.55
CA LYS A 72 -4.95 -19.72 -9.71
C LYS A 72 -5.31 -18.28 -10.09
N LEU A 73 -4.35 -17.52 -10.65
CA LEU A 73 -4.55 -16.14 -11.10
C LEU A 73 -5.54 -16.05 -12.27
N CYS A 74 -5.78 -17.15 -13.00
CA CYS A 74 -6.80 -17.16 -14.04
C CYS A 74 -8.22 -17.01 -13.51
N SER A 75 -8.47 -17.28 -12.23
CA SER A 75 -9.77 -17.06 -11.58
C SER A 75 -9.87 -15.67 -10.94
N GLU A 76 -8.80 -14.86 -10.99
CA GLU A 76 -8.77 -13.53 -10.38
C GLU A 76 -9.03 -12.43 -11.43
N LYS A 77 -10.03 -11.60 -11.18
CA LYS A 77 -10.28 -10.41 -11.98
C LYS A 77 -9.17 -9.38 -11.76
N SER A 78 -8.74 -8.70 -12.82
CA SER A 78 -7.80 -7.57 -12.74
C SER A 78 -8.28 -6.52 -11.73
N LYS A 79 -7.40 -6.17 -10.80
CA LYS A 79 -7.61 -5.16 -9.75
C LYS A 79 -7.62 -3.74 -10.32
N ILE A 80 -6.86 -3.49 -11.39
CA ILE A 80 -6.81 -2.18 -12.07
C ILE A 80 -7.90 -2.05 -13.17
N GLY A 81 -8.17 -3.15 -13.88
CA GLY A 81 -9.12 -3.26 -14.98
C GLY A 81 -8.75 -2.41 -16.21
N GLY A 82 -9.68 -2.32 -17.17
CA GLY A 82 -9.53 -1.49 -18.36
C GLY A 82 -8.75 -2.15 -19.51
N ALA A 83 -8.38 -1.33 -20.51
CA ALA A 83 -7.82 -1.81 -21.77
C ALA A 83 -6.38 -2.33 -21.64
N LYS A 84 -5.57 -1.77 -20.74
CA LYS A 84 -4.18 -2.15 -20.51
C LYS A 84 -3.74 -1.77 -19.11
N GLY A 85 -3.00 -2.64 -18.43
CA GLY A 85 -2.50 -2.36 -17.09
C GLY A 85 -1.38 -3.30 -16.64
N LEU A 86 -0.56 -2.81 -15.72
CA LEU A 86 0.50 -3.58 -15.06
C LEU A 86 0.17 -3.68 -13.57
N GLU A 87 0.04 -4.88 -13.05
CA GLU A 87 -0.09 -5.11 -11.61
C GLU A 87 1.21 -5.74 -11.08
N ILE A 88 1.74 -5.23 -9.97
CA ILE A 88 2.90 -5.77 -9.27
C ILE A 88 2.43 -6.28 -7.91
N ASN A 89 2.40 -7.60 -7.77
CA ASN A 89 2.15 -8.25 -6.48
C ASN A 89 3.48 -8.43 -5.75
N LEU A 90 3.74 -7.58 -4.75
CA LEU A 90 4.94 -7.61 -3.94
C LEU A 90 4.98 -8.80 -2.96
N THR A 91 3.84 -9.38 -2.61
CA THR A 91 3.79 -10.59 -1.77
C THR A 91 4.26 -11.81 -2.57
N ALA A 92 3.75 -11.98 -3.79
CA ALA A 92 4.14 -13.09 -4.67
C ALA A 92 5.47 -12.83 -5.40
N GLY A 93 5.95 -11.59 -5.45
CA GLY A 93 7.11 -11.20 -6.25
C GLY A 93 6.86 -11.39 -7.76
N LYS A 94 5.72 -10.90 -8.25
CA LYS A 94 5.30 -11.08 -9.65
C LYS A 94 4.79 -9.77 -10.26
N ALA A 95 5.05 -9.58 -11.54
CA ALA A 95 4.34 -8.67 -12.43
C ALA A 95 3.28 -9.44 -13.22
N LEU A 96 2.08 -8.87 -13.28
CA LEU A 96 0.94 -9.37 -14.04
C LEU A 96 0.58 -8.35 -15.12
N LEU A 97 0.64 -8.77 -16.38
CA LEU A 97 0.34 -7.91 -17.51
C LEU A 97 -1.09 -8.19 -17.96
N TYR A 98 -1.91 -7.14 -18.06
CA TYR A 98 -3.30 -7.25 -18.47
C TYR A 98 -3.58 -6.44 -19.74
N GLU A 99 -4.34 -7.04 -20.66
CA GLU A 99 -4.95 -6.35 -21.80
C GLU A 99 -6.42 -6.74 -21.90
N ASN A 100 -7.30 -5.74 -22.03
CA ASN A 100 -8.75 -5.90 -22.07
C ASN A 100 -9.28 -6.81 -20.96
N GLU A 101 -8.83 -6.54 -19.72
CA GLU A 101 -9.15 -7.32 -18.52
C GLU A 101 -8.72 -8.80 -18.56
N LYS A 102 -7.90 -9.21 -19.54
CA LYS A 102 -7.31 -10.55 -19.62
C LYS A 102 -5.85 -10.54 -19.21
N LEU A 103 -5.46 -11.47 -18.35
CA LEU A 103 -4.08 -11.75 -17.97
C LEU A 103 -3.35 -12.36 -19.17
N ILE A 104 -2.34 -11.65 -19.66
CA ILE A 104 -1.55 -12.06 -20.84
C ILE A 104 -0.20 -12.66 -20.47
N SER A 105 0.37 -12.27 -19.32
CA SER A 105 1.67 -12.76 -18.86
C SER A 105 1.85 -12.59 -17.35
N VAL A 106 2.60 -13.52 -16.76
CA VAL A 106 3.04 -13.49 -15.35
C VAL A 106 4.56 -13.59 -15.32
N LEU A 107 5.21 -12.55 -14.80
CA LEU A 107 6.65 -12.36 -14.88
C LEU A 107 7.25 -12.25 -13.46
N PRO A 108 8.31 -12.98 -13.11
CA PRO A 108 8.90 -12.92 -11.78
C PRO A 108 9.65 -11.61 -11.56
N LEU A 109 9.42 -11.00 -10.41
CA LEU A 109 10.18 -9.86 -9.92
C LEU A 109 11.48 -10.37 -9.29
N ALA A 110 12.62 -9.80 -9.71
CA ALA A 110 13.92 -10.20 -9.16
C ALA A 110 14.14 -9.59 -7.78
N TYR A 111 13.95 -8.26 -7.65
CA TYR A 111 14.20 -7.56 -6.39
C TYR A 111 13.18 -6.47 -6.09
N GLN A 112 12.90 -6.32 -4.79
CA GLN A 112 12.17 -5.21 -4.18
C GLN A 112 12.91 -4.76 -2.91
N SER A 113 12.65 -3.54 -2.44
CA SER A 113 13.27 -3.04 -1.22
C SER A 113 12.70 -3.65 0.05
N GLN A 114 13.47 -3.57 1.13
CA GLN A 114 13.03 -4.01 2.45
C GLN A 114 11.86 -3.14 2.96
N GLU A 115 10.90 -3.78 3.62
CA GLU A 115 9.77 -3.10 4.27
C GLU A 115 10.19 -2.31 5.53
N GLY A 116 9.39 -1.31 5.90
CA GLY A 116 9.61 -0.49 7.10
C GLY A 116 10.76 0.52 6.94
N LYS A 117 11.17 0.79 5.70
CA LYS A 117 12.15 1.83 5.35
C LYS A 117 11.44 2.95 4.62
N TRP A 118 11.92 4.19 4.77
CA TRP A 118 11.34 5.35 4.05
C TRP A 118 11.40 5.20 2.51
N PHE A 119 12.36 4.40 2.02
CA PHE A 119 12.54 4.06 0.61
C PHE A 119 11.91 2.70 0.24
N GLN A 120 10.99 2.17 1.04
CA GLN A 120 10.25 0.97 0.64
C GLN A 120 9.49 1.23 -0.67
N ALA A 121 9.34 0.22 -1.52
CA ALA A 121 8.63 0.38 -2.79
C ALA A 121 7.20 0.89 -2.56
N PRO A 122 6.80 2.05 -3.12
CA PRO A 122 5.46 2.57 -2.96
C PRO A 122 4.40 1.58 -3.46
N THR A 123 3.37 1.33 -2.66
CA THR A 123 2.16 0.59 -3.03
C THR A 123 1.02 1.59 -3.28
N GLY A 124 0.11 1.30 -4.20
CA GLY A 124 -0.96 2.20 -4.62
C GLY A 124 -1.19 2.18 -6.13
N TYR A 125 -1.99 3.12 -6.61
CA TYR A 125 -2.32 3.34 -8.01
C TYR A 125 -1.44 4.42 -8.63
N TYR A 126 -0.86 4.08 -9.77
CA TYR A 126 0.16 4.86 -10.46
C TYR A 126 -0.04 4.85 -11.97
N PHE A 127 0.75 5.65 -12.67
CA PHE A 127 0.83 5.65 -14.12
C PHE A 127 2.29 5.57 -14.54
N ALA A 128 2.56 4.79 -15.59
CA ALA A 128 3.86 4.79 -16.21
C ALA A 128 4.22 6.21 -16.66
N GLY A 129 5.36 6.71 -16.19
CA GLY A 129 5.88 8.03 -16.52
C GLY A 129 6.95 7.94 -17.59
N VAL A 130 8.04 8.68 -17.36
CA VAL A 130 9.20 8.71 -18.26
C VAL A 130 9.75 7.29 -18.45
N LYS A 131 10.08 6.95 -19.70
CA LYS A 131 10.56 5.64 -20.13
C LYS A 131 11.86 5.79 -20.93
N ASN A 132 12.93 5.10 -20.54
CA ASN A 132 14.25 5.16 -21.18
C ASN A 132 14.89 3.78 -21.23
N GLU A 133 15.45 3.39 -22.37
CA GLU A 133 16.16 2.11 -22.51
C GLU A 133 17.43 2.06 -21.65
N LYS A 134 18.09 3.21 -21.45
CA LYS A 134 19.27 3.38 -20.59
C LYS A 134 19.08 4.61 -19.73
N HIS A 135 18.55 4.44 -18.52
CA HIS A 135 18.36 5.54 -17.59
C HIS A 135 19.53 5.63 -16.61
N ILE A 136 20.15 6.80 -16.49
CA ILE A 136 21.21 7.03 -15.51
C ILE A 136 20.57 7.42 -14.18
N SER A 137 20.88 6.70 -13.10
CA SER A 137 20.37 7.06 -11.77
C SER A 137 20.90 8.43 -11.32
N SER A 138 20.02 9.26 -10.78
CA SER A 138 20.36 10.56 -10.21
C SER A 138 21.04 10.48 -8.83
N ILE A 139 21.03 9.29 -8.21
CA ILE A 139 21.50 9.06 -6.82
C ILE A 139 22.77 8.19 -6.81
N PHE A 140 22.84 7.19 -7.70
CA PHE A 140 23.96 6.26 -7.79
C PHE A 140 24.55 6.27 -9.21
N PRO A 141 25.86 6.10 -9.38
CA PRO A 141 26.51 6.11 -10.70
C PRO A 141 26.29 4.77 -11.43
N VAL A 142 25.04 4.44 -11.73
CA VAL A 142 24.63 3.20 -12.40
C VAL A 142 23.64 3.50 -13.52
N ILE A 143 23.69 2.67 -14.56
CA ILE A 143 22.73 2.67 -15.65
C ILE A 143 21.66 1.62 -15.32
N MET A 144 20.41 2.05 -15.33
CA MET A 144 19.22 1.22 -15.17
C MET A 144 18.67 0.89 -16.57
N PRO A 145 18.86 -0.35 -17.06
CA PRO A 145 18.35 -0.74 -18.37
C PRO A 145 16.82 -0.86 -18.35
N TYR A 146 16.18 -0.55 -19.48
CA TYR A 146 14.74 -0.70 -19.69
C TYR A 146 13.92 -0.09 -18.56
N ALA A 147 14.27 1.13 -18.17
CA ALA A 147 13.72 1.79 -17.01
C ALA A 147 12.49 2.62 -17.38
N PHE A 148 11.46 2.55 -16.55
CA PHE A 148 10.33 3.45 -16.58
C PHE A 148 9.90 3.87 -15.17
N GLN A 149 9.54 5.14 -15.04
CA GLN A 149 9.06 5.72 -13.81
C GLN A 149 7.65 5.17 -13.52
N TYR A 150 7.36 4.84 -12.27
CA TYR A 150 5.97 4.58 -11.85
C TYR A 150 5.50 5.55 -10.76
N TYR A 151 6.40 6.06 -9.92
CA TYR A 151 6.04 7.06 -8.92
C TYR A 151 7.26 7.89 -8.56
N GLU A 152 7.24 9.20 -8.78
CA GLU A 152 8.32 10.11 -8.35
C GLU A 152 9.73 9.55 -8.64
N ASP A 153 10.57 9.33 -7.64
CA ASP A 153 11.93 8.79 -7.81
C ASP A 153 11.99 7.25 -7.92
N PHE A 154 10.83 6.58 -7.97
CA PHE A 154 10.70 5.13 -8.00
C PHE A 154 10.46 4.63 -9.43
N PHE A 155 11.38 3.75 -9.86
CA PHE A 155 11.42 3.18 -11.20
C PHE A 155 11.22 1.66 -11.16
N ILE A 156 10.72 1.14 -12.28
CA ILE A 156 10.79 -0.26 -12.64
C ILE A 156 11.86 -0.40 -13.72
N HIS A 157 12.82 -1.29 -13.54
CA HIS A 157 13.95 -1.43 -14.47
C HIS A 157 14.60 -2.82 -14.40
N GLY A 158 15.53 -3.12 -15.31
CA GLY A 158 16.36 -4.33 -15.26
C GLY A 158 17.47 -4.26 -14.21
N ILE A 159 18.34 -5.26 -14.12
CA ILE A 159 19.47 -5.20 -13.16
C ILE A 159 20.40 -4.05 -13.56
N PRO A 160 20.67 -3.06 -12.67
CA PRO A 160 21.57 -1.96 -13.01
C PRO A 160 22.98 -2.45 -13.29
N TYR A 161 23.72 -1.68 -14.07
CA TYR A 161 25.13 -1.94 -14.33
C TYR A 161 25.94 -0.63 -14.26
N TYR A 162 27.22 -0.74 -13.92
CA TYR A 162 28.16 0.38 -13.90
C TYR A 162 28.60 0.74 -15.32
N GLU A 163 29.23 1.91 -15.52
CA GLU A 163 29.69 2.34 -16.85
C GLU A 163 30.68 1.36 -17.50
N ASN A 164 31.41 0.58 -16.70
CA ASN A 164 32.31 -0.48 -17.18
C ASN A 164 31.57 -1.74 -17.67
N GLY A 165 30.24 -1.79 -17.59
CA GLY A 165 29.39 -2.92 -17.99
C GLY A 165 29.13 -3.95 -16.90
N GLU A 166 29.76 -3.85 -15.72
CA GLU A 166 29.58 -4.79 -14.63
C GLU A 166 28.19 -4.63 -13.99
N SER A 167 27.47 -5.73 -13.85
CA SER A 167 26.14 -5.73 -13.22
C SER A 167 26.23 -5.51 -11.71
N VAL A 168 25.29 -4.75 -11.16
CA VAL A 168 25.12 -4.62 -9.72
C VAL A 168 24.64 -5.96 -9.17
N THR A 169 25.48 -6.59 -8.36
CA THR A 169 25.23 -7.91 -7.74
C THR A 169 24.41 -7.81 -6.44
N SER A 170 24.23 -6.61 -5.91
CA SER A 170 23.46 -6.39 -4.69
C SER A 170 21.95 -6.49 -4.95
N ASN A 171 21.28 -7.30 -4.13
CA ASN A 171 19.82 -7.41 -4.10
C ASN A 171 19.15 -6.18 -3.47
N PHE A 172 19.93 -5.28 -2.86
CA PHE A 172 19.41 -4.05 -2.27
C PHE A 172 18.90 -3.10 -3.36
N THR A 173 17.68 -2.58 -3.16
CA THR A 173 17.11 -1.51 -3.97
C THR A 173 16.69 -0.36 -3.05
N GLY A 174 16.82 0.88 -3.54
CA GLY A 174 16.31 2.09 -2.88
C GLY A 174 14.82 2.33 -3.12
N GLY A 175 14.03 1.27 -3.29
CA GLY A 175 12.59 1.36 -3.59
C GLY A 175 12.20 0.98 -5.01
N CYS A 176 13.15 1.02 -5.95
CA CYS A 176 12.91 0.55 -7.30
C CYS A 176 12.62 -0.95 -7.34
N LEU A 177 11.87 -1.36 -8.36
CA LEU A 177 11.51 -2.74 -8.64
C LEU A 177 12.38 -3.25 -9.79
N ARG A 178 13.03 -4.40 -9.59
CA ARG A 178 14.00 -4.93 -10.56
C ARG A 178 13.51 -6.22 -11.20
N PHE A 179 13.71 -6.32 -12.50
CA PHE A 179 13.52 -7.55 -13.27
C PHE A 179 14.85 -8.12 -13.75
N ALA A 180 14.91 -9.44 -13.90
CA ALA A 180 16.06 -10.10 -14.49
C ALA A 180 16.16 -9.81 -15.99
N GLU A 181 17.35 -10.03 -16.55
CA GLU A 181 17.62 -9.87 -17.98
C GLU A 181 16.62 -10.65 -18.83
N GLY A 182 16.06 -9.98 -19.85
CA GLY A 182 15.07 -10.53 -20.77
C GLY A 182 13.63 -10.39 -20.28
N ILE A 183 13.39 -10.36 -18.97
CA ILE A 183 12.07 -10.07 -18.39
C ILE A 183 11.86 -8.56 -18.32
N ASP A 184 12.90 -7.82 -17.92
CA ASP A 184 12.94 -6.37 -17.91
C ASP A 184 12.50 -5.75 -19.24
N LYS A 185 13.05 -6.26 -20.36
CA LYS A 185 12.66 -5.83 -21.70
C LYS A 185 11.21 -6.18 -22.03
N GLN A 186 10.71 -7.35 -21.62
CA GLN A 186 9.31 -7.73 -21.85
C GLN A 186 8.35 -6.76 -21.13
N VAL A 187 8.60 -6.44 -19.87
CA VAL A 187 7.79 -5.47 -19.11
C VAL A 187 7.90 -4.07 -19.73
N TYR A 188 9.12 -3.68 -20.13
CA TYR A 188 9.37 -2.39 -20.76
C TYR A 188 8.69 -2.25 -22.12
N ASP A 189 8.77 -3.25 -22.99
CA ASP A 189 8.11 -3.23 -24.31
C ASP A 189 6.59 -3.18 -24.17
N PHE A 190 6.05 -3.84 -23.12
CA PHE A 190 4.63 -3.80 -22.82
C PHE A 190 4.14 -2.40 -22.37
N ILE A 191 4.92 -1.69 -21.57
CA ILE A 191 4.49 -0.45 -20.93
C ILE A 191 4.70 0.78 -21.82
N ASN A 192 3.71 1.67 -21.90
CA ASN A 192 3.85 3.00 -22.48
C ASN A 192 3.53 4.06 -21.42
N PRO A 193 4.08 5.28 -21.51
CA PRO A 193 3.68 6.37 -20.63
C PRO A 193 2.14 6.53 -20.60
N GLY A 194 1.58 6.69 -19.41
CA GLY A 194 0.14 6.76 -19.17
C GLY A 194 -0.55 5.39 -19.00
N VAL A 195 0.15 4.26 -19.16
CA VAL A 195 -0.43 2.96 -18.79
C VAL A 195 -0.60 2.89 -17.27
N PRO A 196 -1.78 2.52 -16.75
CA PRO A 196 -2.01 2.32 -15.32
C PRO A 196 -1.10 1.23 -14.73
N ILE A 197 -0.53 1.52 -13.55
CA ILE A 197 0.29 0.60 -12.76
C ILE A 197 -0.33 0.47 -11.37
N LEU A 198 -0.53 -0.75 -10.89
CA LEU A 198 -0.90 -1.04 -9.49
C LEU A 198 0.25 -1.76 -8.82
N VAL A 199 0.77 -1.24 -7.71
CA VAL A 199 1.74 -1.95 -6.87
C VAL A 199 1.07 -2.27 -5.54
N TYR A 200 1.04 -3.54 -5.14
CA TYR A 200 0.22 -3.96 -4.00
C TYR A 200 0.79 -5.19 -3.28
N LYS A 201 0.18 -5.53 -2.13
CA LYS A 201 0.43 -6.78 -1.40
C LYS A 201 -0.86 -7.57 -1.21
N THR A 202 -0.72 -8.85 -0.96
CA THR A 202 -1.79 -9.73 -0.47
C THR A 202 -1.49 -10.15 0.96
N PHE A 203 -2.42 -10.91 1.56
CA PHE A 203 -2.26 -11.47 2.90
C PHE A 203 -1.58 -12.85 2.91
N ASP A 204 -1.18 -13.39 1.75
CA ASP A 204 -0.68 -14.77 1.59
C ASP A 204 0.59 -15.06 2.42
N ASP A 205 1.42 -14.04 2.70
CA ASP A 205 2.63 -14.14 3.54
C ASP A 205 2.41 -13.77 5.01
N LEU A 206 1.14 -13.57 5.40
CA LEU A 206 0.73 -13.09 6.72
C LEU A 206 -0.23 -14.07 7.40
N GLY A 207 0.03 -14.37 8.66
CA GLY A 207 -0.87 -15.13 9.53
C GLY A 207 -1.43 -14.23 10.63
N LEU A 208 -2.73 -14.31 10.88
CA LEU A 208 -3.35 -13.56 11.96
C LEU A 208 -2.84 -14.04 13.32
N LYS A 209 -2.45 -13.12 14.20
CA LYS A 209 -2.01 -13.45 15.55
C LYS A 209 -3.13 -14.07 16.37
N LYS A 210 -2.76 -15.06 17.20
CA LYS A 210 -3.70 -15.68 18.14
C LYS A 210 -4.36 -14.61 19.00
N GLY A 211 -5.68 -14.71 19.14
CA GLY A 211 -6.46 -13.79 19.95
C GLY A 211 -7.04 -12.63 19.15
N PHE A 212 -6.57 -12.33 17.94
CA PHE A 212 -7.13 -11.29 17.08
C PHE A 212 -8.15 -11.84 16.09
N SER A 213 -8.97 -10.95 15.52
CA SER A 213 -9.75 -11.17 14.30
C SER A 213 -9.26 -10.21 13.21
N ALA A 214 -9.48 -10.57 11.95
CA ALA A 214 -9.14 -9.70 10.83
C ALA A 214 -10.13 -8.51 10.78
N PRO A 215 -9.68 -7.30 10.42
CA PRO A 215 -10.55 -6.13 10.33
C PRO A 215 -11.50 -6.14 9.13
N VAL A 216 -11.28 -7.05 8.18
CA VAL A 216 -12.08 -7.32 6.98
C VAL A 216 -12.03 -8.82 6.67
N ASP A 217 -12.88 -9.31 5.77
CA ASP A 217 -12.74 -10.68 5.23
C ASP A 217 -11.52 -10.73 4.28
N LEU A 218 -10.42 -11.34 4.74
CA LEU A 218 -9.13 -11.30 4.03
C LEU A 218 -9.18 -11.93 2.63
N LYS A 219 -10.17 -12.78 2.33
CA LYS A 219 -10.33 -13.38 0.99
C LYS A 219 -10.86 -12.36 -0.04
N ASP A 220 -11.59 -11.36 0.45
CA ASP A 220 -12.31 -10.37 -0.36
C ASP A 220 -11.51 -9.06 -0.50
N PHE A 221 -10.36 -8.97 0.18
CA PHE A 221 -9.56 -7.76 0.29
C PHE A 221 -8.08 -8.02 0.01
N TRP A 222 -7.37 -6.94 -0.31
CA TRP A 222 -5.92 -6.93 -0.49
C TRP A 222 -5.32 -5.62 0.05
N ILE A 223 -4.01 -5.61 0.27
CA ILE A 223 -3.30 -4.47 0.87
C ILE A 223 -2.89 -3.50 -0.24
N ARG A 224 -3.61 -2.38 -0.33
CA ARG A 224 -3.38 -1.32 -1.29
C ARG A 224 -2.27 -0.39 -0.89
N GLN A 225 -2.33 0.14 0.33
CA GLN A 225 -1.30 1.01 0.88
C GLN A 225 -0.78 0.42 2.17
N ARG A 226 0.54 0.44 2.33
CA ARG A 226 1.21 -0.06 3.52
C ARG A 226 1.46 1.06 4.51
N PHE A 227 1.73 0.69 5.75
CA PHE A 227 2.31 1.62 6.70
C PHE A 227 3.67 2.09 6.18
N ASN A 228 3.98 3.37 6.39
CA ASN A 228 5.23 3.97 5.90
C ASN A 228 5.39 3.91 4.38
N ASN A 229 4.26 3.94 3.65
CA ASN A 229 4.25 4.15 2.22
C ASN A 229 4.60 5.63 1.93
N PRO A 230 5.61 5.90 1.10
CA PRO A 230 6.08 7.28 0.88
C PRO A 230 5.11 8.05 -0.02
N TYR A 231 4.63 9.20 0.44
CA TYR A 231 3.91 10.20 -0.38
C TYR A 231 4.68 11.48 -0.49
N ARG A 232 4.87 11.94 -1.71
CA ARG A 232 5.48 13.23 -1.94
C ARG A 232 4.56 14.37 -1.47
N ASN A 233 5.10 15.21 -0.60
CA ASN A 233 4.44 16.36 0.00
C ASN A 233 4.79 17.69 -0.71
N SER A 234 5.78 17.69 -1.61
CA SER A 234 6.20 18.90 -2.30
C SER A 234 6.43 18.63 -3.79
N TRP A 235 5.69 19.35 -4.62
CA TRP A 235 5.77 19.28 -6.09
C TRP A 235 6.82 20.24 -6.66
N ILE A 236 7.98 20.37 -6.01
CA ILE A 236 9.11 21.13 -6.55
C ILE A 236 9.90 20.22 -7.49
N PHE A 237 10.06 20.61 -8.75
CA PHE A 237 10.86 19.84 -9.72
C PHE A 237 12.29 19.64 -9.19
N GLY A 238 12.74 18.38 -9.08
CA GLY A 238 14.05 18.01 -8.54
C GLY A 238 14.13 17.84 -7.01
N GLY A 239 13.06 18.15 -6.27
CA GLY A 239 13.00 17.98 -4.82
C GLY A 239 13.85 18.98 -4.03
N THR A 240 13.93 18.80 -2.71
CA THR A 240 14.85 19.54 -1.84
C THR A 240 16.21 18.84 -1.74
N LYS A 241 17.22 19.52 -1.15
CA LYS A 241 18.55 18.93 -0.88
C LYS A 241 18.49 17.62 -0.07
N HIS A 242 17.36 17.35 0.58
CA HIS A 242 17.15 16.18 1.42
C HIS A 242 15.84 15.49 1.01
N LEU A 243 15.87 14.71 -0.06
CA LEU A 243 14.72 13.98 -0.63
C LEU A 243 13.83 13.30 0.42
N LYS A 244 14.40 12.75 1.50
CA LYS A 244 13.65 12.14 2.60
C LYS A 244 12.60 13.06 3.26
N PHE A 245 12.79 14.38 3.23
CA PHE A 245 11.85 15.36 3.79
C PHE A 245 10.78 15.79 2.78
N ASP A 246 10.94 15.41 1.51
CA ASP A 246 9.93 15.64 0.49
C ASP A 246 8.80 14.62 0.58
N TYR A 247 8.96 13.54 1.35
CA TYR A 247 7.97 12.49 1.52
C TYR A 247 7.38 12.47 2.94
N TYR A 248 6.06 12.54 3.02
CA TYR A 248 5.31 12.03 4.16
C TYR A 248 5.11 10.52 4.07
N GLN A 249 4.67 9.94 5.17
CA GLN A 249 4.54 8.51 5.33
C GLN A 249 3.09 8.19 5.67
N HIS A 250 2.50 7.23 4.96
CA HIS A 250 1.17 6.71 5.28
C HIS A 250 1.10 6.22 6.72
N THR A 251 0.11 6.67 7.49
CA THR A 251 -0.02 6.36 8.93
C THR A 251 -0.80 5.09 9.23
N GLY A 252 -1.29 4.38 8.20
CA GLY A 252 -2.10 3.17 8.34
C GLY A 252 -1.85 2.08 7.31
N LEU A 253 -2.79 1.14 7.23
CA LEU A 253 -2.92 0.15 6.17
C LEU A 253 -4.22 0.38 5.44
N ASP A 254 -4.19 0.34 4.11
CA ASP A 254 -5.41 0.41 3.32
C ASP A 254 -5.75 -0.93 2.72
N PHE A 255 -6.92 -1.44 3.07
CA PHE A 255 -7.45 -2.68 2.52
C PHE A 255 -8.49 -2.36 1.46
N ALA A 256 -8.16 -2.65 0.21
CA ALA A 256 -9.08 -2.47 -0.91
C ALA A 256 -9.78 -3.79 -1.24
N PRO A 257 -11.06 -3.78 -1.62
CA PRO A 257 -11.76 -4.99 -1.99
C PRO A 257 -11.35 -5.46 -3.38
N ASN A 258 -11.59 -6.75 -3.65
CA ASN A 258 -11.44 -7.37 -4.96
C ASN A 258 -12.28 -6.65 -6.02
N ALA A 259 -11.84 -6.72 -7.28
CA ALA A 259 -12.37 -5.89 -8.36
C ALA A 259 -13.86 -6.11 -8.64
N ASP A 260 -14.33 -7.33 -8.48
CA ASP A 260 -15.74 -7.74 -8.63
C ASP A 260 -16.64 -7.18 -7.52
N LEU A 261 -16.05 -6.69 -6.43
CA LEU A 261 -16.75 -6.07 -5.29
C LEU A 261 -16.69 -4.53 -5.34
N ARG A 262 -15.91 -3.94 -6.25
CA ARG A 262 -15.76 -2.48 -6.40
C ARG A 262 -16.99 -1.87 -7.07
N GLY A 263 -17.47 -0.74 -6.53
CA GLY A 263 -18.58 0.01 -7.12
C GLY A 263 -19.98 -0.55 -6.85
N LEU A 264 -20.08 -1.68 -6.14
CA LEU A 264 -21.33 -2.11 -5.55
C LEU A 264 -21.71 -1.12 -4.44
N ASN A 265 -22.99 -0.74 -4.37
CA ASN A 265 -23.51 -0.06 -3.19
C ASN A 265 -23.21 -0.94 -1.98
N ALA A 266 -22.65 -0.35 -0.92
CA ALA A 266 -22.15 -1.03 0.28
C ALA A 266 -23.12 -2.10 0.85
N ASP A 267 -24.43 -1.91 0.62
CA ASP A 267 -25.50 -2.81 1.03
C ASP A 267 -25.59 -4.15 0.29
N SER A 268 -24.97 -4.31 -0.89
CA SER A 268 -25.31 -5.44 -1.77
C SER A 268 -24.43 -6.70 -1.62
N ARG A 269 -23.29 -6.64 -0.90
CA ARG A 269 -22.43 -7.83 -0.63
C ARG A 269 -21.68 -7.88 0.72
N GLY A 270 -21.86 -6.93 1.64
CA GLY A 270 -21.31 -7.10 2.99
C GLY A 270 -19.78 -6.93 3.08
N LEU A 271 -19.26 -5.81 2.56
CA LEU A 271 -17.89 -5.34 2.82
C LEU A 271 -17.77 -4.87 4.28
N ASN A 272 -17.89 -5.80 5.22
CA ASN A 272 -17.96 -5.50 6.64
C ASN A 272 -16.57 -5.16 7.20
N ALA A 273 -16.54 -4.16 8.07
CA ALA A 273 -15.43 -3.93 8.98
C ALA A 273 -15.71 -4.64 10.32
N PHE A 274 -14.71 -5.32 10.86
CA PHE A 274 -14.82 -6.09 12.09
C PHE A 274 -13.86 -5.57 13.17
N ALA A 275 -14.29 -5.63 14.43
CA ALA A 275 -13.42 -5.27 15.55
C ALA A 275 -12.32 -6.32 15.74
N ILE A 276 -11.05 -5.92 15.58
CA ILE A 276 -9.90 -6.85 15.65
C ILE A 276 -9.72 -7.54 17.01
N TYR A 277 -10.27 -6.97 18.09
CA TYR A 277 -10.14 -7.45 19.47
C TYR A 277 -11.29 -6.92 20.32
N ASP A 278 -11.54 -7.53 21.47
CA ASP A 278 -12.53 -7.03 22.43
C ASP A 278 -12.15 -5.60 22.85
N GLY A 279 -13.13 -4.73 23.03
CA GLY A 279 -12.83 -3.34 23.33
C GLY A 279 -14.04 -2.50 23.67
N LYS A 280 -13.78 -1.21 23.84
CA LYS A 280 -14.79 -0.18 24.07
C LYS A 280 -14.69 0.87 22.99
N ILE A 281 -15.82 1.29 22.41
CA ILE A 281 -15.83 2.39 21.45
C ILE A 281 -15.32 3.66 22.15
N ALA A 282 -14.20 4.17 21.67
CA ALA A 282 -13.53 5.35 22.20
C ALA A 282 -13.97 6.63 21.49
N LYS A 283 -14.23 6.54 20.17
CA LYS A 283 -14.70 7.67 19.36
C LYS A 283 -15.55 7.21 18.19
N ILE A 284 -16.58 7.97 17.87
CA ILE A 284 -17.31 7.89 16.59
C ILE A 284 -17.23 9.25 15.91
N GLN A 285 -16.68 9.30 14.70
CA GLN A 285 -16.67 10.49 13.84
C GLN A 285 -17.54 10.21 12.62
N LEU A 286 -18.46 11.12 12.31
CA LEU A 286 -19.25 11.08 11.08
C LEU A 286 -18.57 11.91 10.00
N ASN A 287 -18.87 11.63 8.73
CA ASN A 287 -18.41 12.43 7.59
C ASN A 287 -19.17 13.77 7.54
N ASP A 288 -18.83 14.67 8.46
CA ASP A 288 -19.49 15.96 8.71
C ASP A 288 -18.61 17.16 8.34
N GLY A 289 -17.43 16.92 7.74
CA GLY A 289 -16.46 17.94 7.33
C GLY A 289 -15.42 18.27 8.41
N ASN A 290 -15.57 17.78 9.65
CA ASN A 290 -14.56 17.90 10.71
C ASN A 290 -13.76 16.59 10.89
N ASP A 291 -13.92 15.63 9.98
CA ASP A 291 -13.31 14.30 10.03
C ASP A 291 -11.84 14.27 9.59
N HIS A 292 -11.24 15.41 9.28
CA HIS A 292 -9.87 15.54 8.76
C HIS A 292 -9.59 14.69 7.51
N GLY A 293 -10.64 14.34 6.76
CA GLY A 293 -10.53 13.51 5.56
C GLY A 293 -10.73 12.02 5.79
N LEU A 294 -10.83 11.56 7.05
CA LEU A 294 -11.04 10.14 7.36
C LEU A 294 -12.49 9.68 7.10
N GLY A 295 -13.43 10.61 6.92
CA GLY A 295 -14.84 10.31 6.76
C GLY A 295 -15.45 9.63 7.98
N ASN A 296 -16.44 8.76 7.77
CA ASN A 296 -17.03 7.99 8.86
C ASN A 296 -15.96 7.07 9.46
N THR A 297 -15.70 7.27 10.75
CA THR A 297 -14.60 6.64 11.46
C THR A 297 -15.05 6.12 12.82
N ILE A 298 -14.60 4.92 13.17
CA ILE A 298 -14.74 4.36 14.52
C ILE A 298 -13.35 4.17 15.10
N ILE A 299 -13.16 4.57 16.36
CA ILE A 299 -11.97 4.24 17.15
C ILE A 299 -12.39 3.36 18.32
N ILE A 300 -11.72 2.22 18.50
CA ILE A 300 -11.98 1.27 19.59
C ILE A 300 -10.76 1.21 20.51
N GLU A 301 -10.95 1.45 21.81
CA GLU A 301 -9.95 1.20 22.85
C GLU A 301 -9.93 -0.30 23.18
N HIS A 302 -8.74 -0.89 23.20
CA HIS A 302 -8.48 -2.26 23.59
C HIS A 302 -7.51 -2.30 24.78
N SER A 303 -7.68 -3.29 25.64
CA SER A 303 -6.67 -3.68 26.64
C SER A 303 -6.03 -4.99 26.21
N ILE A 304 -4.79 -4.93 25.74
CA ILE A 304 -4.05 -6.07 25.19
C ILE A 304 -2.75 -6.19 25.95
N ASN A 305 -2.55 -7.32 26.64
CA ASN A 305 -1.36 -7.59 27.46
C ASN A 305 -1.06 -6.48 28.49
N GLY A 306 -2.10 -5.87 29.07
CA GLY A 306 -1.96 -4.78 30.04
C GLY A 306 -1.66 -3.41 29.43
N GLU A 307 -1.54 -3.29 28.10
CA GLU A 307 -1.40 -2.02 27.41
C GLU A 307 -2.73 -1.55 26.78
N LYS A 308 -2.94 -0.24 26.79
CA LYS A 308 -4.00 0.39 26.01
C LYS A 308 -3.55 0.61 24.57
N LEU A 309 -4.35 0.11 23.63
CA LEU A 309 -4.17 0.31 22.20
C LEU A 309 -5.50 0.73 21.59
N TYR A 310 -5.44 1.48 20.49
CA TYR A 310 -6.62 1.98 19.80
C TYR A 310 -6.59 1.50 18.36
N SER A 311 -7.67 0.89 17.88
CA SER A 311 -7.83 0.61 16.46
C SER A 311 -8.72 1.67 15.83
N LEU A 312 -8.31 2.21 14.68
CA LEU A 312 -9.06 3.19 13.90
C LEU A 312 -9.50 2.55 12.59
N TYR A 313 -10.77 2.72 12.25
CA TYR A 313 -11.40 2.21 11.03
C TYR A 313 -12.05 3.39 10.31
N ALA A 314 -11.47 3.83 9.21
CA ALA A 314 -11.86 5.02 8.47
C ALA A 314 -12.38 4.70 7.06
N HIS A 315 -12.89 5.73 6.39
CA HIS A 315 -13.54 5.69 5.09
C HIS A 315 -14.79 4.79 5.05
N LEU A 316 -15.44 4.55 6.19
CA LEU A 316 -16.61 3.68 6.24
C LEU A 316 -17.78 4.28 5.45
N SER A 317 -18.49 3.46 4.69
CA SER A 317 -19.75 3.89 4.05
C SER A 317 -20.86 4.05 5.08
N LEU A 318 -20.86 3.17 6.08
CA LEU A 318 -21.83 3.10 7.16
C LEU A 318 -21.16 2.67 8.47
N ILE A 319 -21.56 3.28 9.57
CA ILE A 319 -21.31 2.80 10.94
C ILE A 319 -22.53 2.00 11.40
N LYS A 320 -22.33 0.83 12.01
CA LYS A 320 -23.43 -0.02 12.49
C LYS A 320 -24.39 0.80 13.36
N THR A 321 -25.68 0.69 13.05
CA THR A 321 -26.73 1.46 13.75
C THR A 321 -26.72 1.18 15.25
N ASN A 322 -27.01 2.21 16.05
CA ASN A 322 -27.10 2.17 17.51
C ASN A 322 -25.77 1.99 18.27
N LEU A 323 -24.63 1.99 17.59
CA LEU A 323 -23.34 2.12 18.26
C LEU A 323 -23.18 3.54 18.81
N LYS A 324 -22.71 3.65 20.06
CA LYS A 324 -22.33 4.91 20.70
C LYS A 324 -20.98 4.77 21.41
N GLU A 325 -20.33 5.90 21.63
CA GLU A 325 -19.13 5.96 22.45
C GLU A 325 -19.39 5.36 23.84
N GLY A 326 -18.45 4.54 24.31
CA GLY A 326 -18.58 3.79 25.55
C GLY A 326 -19.18 2.39 25.41
N ASP A 327 -19.75 2.02 24.27
CA ASP A 327 -20.26 0.66 24.05
C ASP A 327 -19.12 -0.38 24.05
N ILE A 328 -19.41 -1.55 24.61
CA ILE A 328 -18.52 -2.71 24.56
C ILE A 328 -18.74 -3.43 23.24
N ILE A 329 -17.64 -3.75 22.56
CA ILE A 329 -17.62 -4.47 21.30
C ILE A 329 -16.77 -5.72 21.48
N ASN A 330 -17.33 -6.86 21.06
CA ASN A 330 -16.57 -8.11 21.05
C ASN A 330 -15.74 -8.21 19.78
N LYS A 331 -14.61 -8.89 19.88
CA LYS A 331 -13.78 -9.26 18.74
C LYS A 331 -14.61 -9.97 17.66
N GLY A 332 -14.39 -9.59 16.41
CA GLY A 332 -15.06 -10.16 15.24
C GLY A 332 -16.48 -9.64 15.06
N GLU A 333 -16.97 -8.75 15.92
CA GLU A 333 -18.25 -8.09 15.71
C GLU A 333 -18.16 -7.07 14.57
N ILE A 334 -19.20 -7.03 13.75
CA ILE A 334 -19.34 -6.02 12.69
C ILE A 334 -19.53 -4.65 13.33
N ILE A 335 -18.70 -3.69 12.94
CA ILE A 335 -18.74 -2.31 13.43
C ILE A 335 -19.22 -1.32 12.36
N GLY A 336 -19.17 -1.71 11.09
CA GLY A 336 -19.60 -0.89 9.97
C GLY A 336 -19.33 -1.57 8.64
N GLN A 337 -19.46 -0.81 7.57
CA GLN A 337 -19.15 -1.26 6.22
C GLN A 337 -18.06 -0.38 5.62
N VAL A 338 -17.10 -1.02 4.97
CA VAL A 338 -16.04 -0.36 4.21
C VAL A 338 -16.66 0.44 3.07
N GLY A 339 -16.12 1.62 2.83
CA GLY A 339 -16.64 2.56 1.85
C GLY A 339 -15.56 3.44 1.28
N ASN A 340 -15.93 4.67 0.98
CA ASN A 340 -15.06 5.71 0.44
C ASN A 340 -15.50 7.11 0.94
N SER A 341 -15.95 7.20 2.20
CA SER A 341 -16.34 8.49 2.80
C SER A 341 -15.12 9.35 3.14
N GLY A 342 -15.30 10.66 3.32
CA GLY A 342 -14.19 11.60 3.54
C GLY A 342 -13.40 11.83 2.25
N TYR A 343 -12.07 12.00 2.36
CA TYR A 343 -11.17 12.20 1.23
C TYR A 343 -10.63 10.91 0.62
N GLY A 344 -11.25 9.75 0.87
CA GLY A 344 -10.80 8.42 0.43
C GLY A 344 -10.49 8.32 -1.08
N CYS A 345 -9.33 8.83 -1.46
CA CYS A 345 -8.87 9.11 -2.81
C CYS A 345 -7.38 8.76 -2.89
N GLU A 346 -7.02 8.10 -3.98
CA GLU A 346 -5.69 8.19 -4.57
C GLU A 346 -5.84 8.80 -5.97
N ASN A 347 -4.72 9.17 -6.61
CA ASN A 347 -4.70 9.62 -8.01
C ASN A 347 -5.69 8.80 -8.87
N TYR A 348 -6.62 9.49 -9.54
CA TYR A 348 -7.75 8.97 -10.34
C TYR A 348 -9.07 8.56 -9.63
N TRP A 349 -9.28 8.77 -8.33
CA TRP A 349 -10.51 8.30 -7.68
C TRP A 349 -11.30 9.41 -6.92
N ARG A 350 -12.64 9.45 -7.09
CA ARG A 350 -13.58 10.55 -6.70
C ARG A 350 -13.89 10.63 -5.20
N ILE A 351 -14.08 11.82 -4.59
CA ILE A 351 -15.32 12.68 -4.56
C ILE A 351 -15.01 14.19 -4.76
N GLY A 352 -15.97 14.98 -5.27
CA GLY A 352 -15.82 16.39 -5.73
C GLY A 352 -15.55 17.48 -4.67
N LYS A 353 -15.51 18.75 -5.13
CA LYS A 353 -15.14 20.03 -4.47
C LYS A 353 -13.88 20.13 -3.60
N ASP A 354 -13.31 19.03 -3.07
CA ASP A 354 -12.19 19.06 -2.12
C ASP A 354 -10.83 18.59 -2.69
N GLY A 355 -10.70 18.50 -4.02
CA GLY A 355 -9.40 18.29 -4.70
C GLY A 355 -9.15 16.92 -5.33
N CYS A 356 -10.13 16.01 -5.38
CA CYS A 356 -10.05 14.77 -6.18
C CYS A 356 -10.68 14.94 -7.58
N ASN A 357 -10.29 14.12 -8.56
CA ASN A 357 -10.84 14.20 -9.93
C ASN A 357 -12.27 13.66 -10.01
N GLU A 358 -13.24 14.55 -10.25
CA GLU A 358 -14.66 14.28 -10.53
C GLU A 358 -14.93 13.48 -11.83
N THR A 359 -14.04 12.65 -12.32
CA THR A 359 -14.34 11.66 -13.38
C THR A 359 -13.79 10.28 -13.02
N GLY A 360 -13.04 10.22 -11.92
CA GLY A 360 -12.46 9.02 -11.36
C GLY A 360 -13.46 7.96 -10.93
N LYS A 361 -12.99 6.72 -10.89
CA LYS A 361 -13.73 5.61 -10.26
C LYS A 361 -13.75 5.83 -8.73
N ARG A 362 -14.58 5.10 -7.97
CA ARG A 362 -14.58 5.20 -6.49
C ARG A 362 -13.46 4.35 -5.88
N ASP A 363 -12.74 4.92 -4.93
CA ASP A 363 -11.67 4.22 -4.21
C ASP A 363 -12.19 3.69 -2.88
N THR A 364 -12.94 2.59 -2.98
CA THR A 364 -13.44 1.88 -1.81
C THR A 364 -12.29 1.18 -1.10
N HIS A 365 -12.02 1.53 0.15
CA HIS A 365 -11.02 0.86 0.99
C HIS A 365 -11.29 1.11 2.47
N LEU A 366 -10.77 0.23 3.32
CA LEU A 366 -10.69 0.47 4.76
C LEU A 366 -9.31 1.06 5.04
N HIS A 367 -9.26 2.28 5.55
CA HIS A 367 -8.06 2.79 6.20
C HIS A 367 -8.04 2.33 7.65
N PHE A 368 -7.02 1.56 8.00
CA PHE A 368 -6.91 0.89 9.28
C PHE A 368 -5.61 1.27 10.00
N GLU A 369 -5.73 1.73 11.25
CA GLU A 369 -4.57 2.08 12.07
C GLU A 369 -4.61 1.39 13.44
N LEU A 370 -3.42 1.17 14.01
CA LEU A 370 -3.22 0.81 15.41
C LEU A 370 -2.40 1.90 16.11
N LYS A 371 -2.97 2.49 17.16
CA LYS A 371 -2.52 3.73 17.78
C LYS A 371 -2.42 3.64 19.30
N LYS A 372 -1.73 4.62 19.88
CA LYS A 372 -1.56 4.78 21.34
C LYS A 372 -2.53 5.80 21.96
N ALA A 373 -3.31 6.50 21.15
CA ALA A 373 -4.32 7.45 21.60
C ALA A 373 -5.53 7.48 20.64
N PRO A 374 -6.74 7.86 21.12
CA PRO A 374 -7.96 7.91 20.33
C PRO A 374 -8.09 9.24 19.56
N VAL A 375 -7.05 9.58 18.80
CA VAL A 375 -7.03 10.79 17.96
C VAL A 375 -7.43 10.43 16.53
N LEU A 376 -8.08 11.38 15.83
CA LEU A 376 -8.23 11.28 14.37
C LEU A 376 -6.86 11.52 13.75
#